data_AF-A0A1F6G0M4-F1
#
_entry.id   AF-A0A1F6G0M4-F1
#
_cell.length_a   1.000
_cell.length_b   1.000
_cell.length_c   1.000
_cell.angle_alpha   90.00
_cell.angle_beta   90.00
_cell.angle_gamma   90.00
#
_symmetry.space_group_name_H-M   'P 1'
#
loop_
_entity.id
_entity.type
_entity.pdbx_description
1 polymer ?
#
loop_
_entity_poly.entity_id
_entity_poly.type
_entity_poly.pdbx_seq_one_letter_code
_entity_poly.pdbx_strand_id
1 'polypeptide(L)'
;MAVEVKRKQNESTEGLLRRFSQRMLQSRVIFRAKAGRYRTKAKTKRQIKASALRRKYLREKRDYLQKIGQLPEEFSSSGFGNRPFIKKK
;
A
#
# COMPACT_ATOMS: atom_id res chain seq x y z
N MET A 1 -14.41 -8.59 -10.78
CA MET A 1 -13.42 -7.92 -11.64
C MET A 1 -12.38 -8.95 -12.01
N ALA A 2 -12.49 -9.51 -13.22
CA ALA A 2 -11.49 -10.42 -13.75
C ALA A 2 -10.23 -9.61 -14.10
N VAL A 3 -9.07 -10.11 -13.70
CA VAL A 3 -7.78 -9.57 -14.12
C VAL A 3 -7.29 -10.42 -15.27
N GLU A 4 -7.44 -9.91 -16.49
CA GLU A 4 -7.01 -10.61 -17.69
C GLU A 4 -5.66 -10.06 -18.15
N VAL A 5 -4.71 -10.96 -18.41
CA VAL A 5 -3.43 -10.64 -19.03
C VAL A 5 -3.22 -11.60 -20.19
N LYS A 6 -3.26 -11.07 -21.41
CA LYS A 6 -2.97 -11.83 -22.63
C LYS A 6 -1.45 -11.82 -22.90
N ARG A 7 -0.96 -12.90 -23.52
CA ARG A 7 0.42 -12.97 -23.99
C ARG A 7 0.64 -11.99 -25.13
N LYS A 8 1.79 -11.33 -25.12
CA LYS A 8 2.26 -10.52 -26.25
C LYS A 8 3.11 -11.39 -27.18
N GLN A 9 3.16 -11.02 -28.45
CA GLN A 9 4.08 -11.65 -29.41
C GLN A 9 5.53 -11.38 -28.96
N ASN A 10 6.38 -12.41 -29.00
CA ASN A 10 7.78 -12.39 -28.55
C ASN A 10 8.01 -12.24 -27.04
N GLU A 11 7.05 -12.65 -26.21
CA GLU A 11 7.19 -12.61 -24.76
C GLU A 11 7.58 -13.97 -24.16
N SER A 12 8.57 -13.98 -23.25
CA SER A 12 8.85 -15.14 -22.41
C SER A 12 7.69 -15.46 -21.46
N THR A 13 7.54 -16.72 -21.09
CA THR A 13 6.53 -17.17 -20.12
C THR A 13 6.71 -16.50 -18.76
N GLU A 14 7.95 -16.27 -18.34
CA GLU A 14 8.27 -15.57 -17.09
C GLU A 14 7.84 -14.09 -17.11
N GLY A 15 8.07 -13.39 -18.23
CA GLY A 15 7.63 -12.00 -18.40
C GLY A 15 6.12 -11.84 -18.21
N LEU A 16 5.35 -12.82 -18.69
CA LEU A 16 3.91 -12.86 -18.55
C LEU A 16 3.50 -13.01 -17.09
N LEU A 17 4.11 -13.95 -16.37
CA LEU A 17 3.85 -14.20 -14.95
C LEU A 17 4.17 -12.98 -14.09
N ARG A 18 5.26 -12.26 -14.39
CA ARG A 18 5.61 -11.01 -13.71
C ARG A 18 4.53 -9.94 -13.90
N ARG A 19 4.06 -9.75 -15.14
CA ARG A 19 2.97 -8.80 -15.42
C ARG A 19 1.66 -9.20 -14.74
N PHE A 20 1.33 -10.48 -14.78
CA PHE A 20 0.16 -11.01 -14.10
C PHE A 20 0.21 -10.73 -12.60
N SER A 21 1.35 -11.02 -11.95
CA SER A 21 1.56 -10.76 -10.52
C SER A 21 1.42 -9.27 -10.21
N GLN A 22 2.04 -8.39 -11.00
CA GLN A 22 1.92 -6.94 -10.83
C GLN A 22 0.47 -6.46 -10.99
N ARG A 23 -0.24 -6.96 -12.00
CA ARG A 23 -1.65 -6.59 -12.25
C ARG A 23 -2.59 -7.12 -11.17
N MET A 24 -2.30 -8.28 -10.60
CA MET A 24 -3.01 -8.85 -9.44
C MET A 24 -2.81 -8.03 -8.17
N LEU A 25 -1.61 -7.51 -7.94
CA LEU A 25 -1.34 -6.61 -6.82
C LEU A 25 -2.06 -5.26 -7.00
N GLN A 26 -1.98 -4.67 -8.20
CA GLN A 26 -2.63 -3.40 -8.54
C GLN A 26 -4.16 -3.50 -8.46
N SER A 27 -4.75 -4.62 -8.91
CA SER A 27 -6.20 -4.82 -8.88
C SER A 27 -6.78 -4.91 -7.47
N ARG A 28 -5.93 -5.19 -6.46
CA ARG A 28 -6.29 -5.41 -5.06
C ARG A 28 -7.37 -6.47 -4.83
N VAL A 29 -7.62 -7.37 -5.78
CA VAL A 29 -8.64 -8.42 -5.67
C VAL A 29 -8.40 -9.30 -4.45
N ILE A 30 -7.15 -9.71 -4.22
CA ILE A 30 -6.78 -10.51 -3.04
C ILE A 30 -7.05 -9.75 -1.74
N PHE A 31 -6.76 -8.44 -1.69
CA PHE A 31 -7.00 -7.63 -0.49
C PHE A 31 -8.49 -7.48 -0.20
N ARG A 32 -9.32 -7.29 -1.23
CA ARG A 32 -10.78 -7.22 -1.08
C ARG A 32 -11.35 -8.56 -0.60
N ALA A 33 -10.89 -9.68 -1.18
CA ALA A 33 -11.29 -11.02 -0.77
C ALA A 33 -10.90 -11.31 0.69
N LYS A 34 -9.67 -10.94 1.10
CA LYS A 34 -9.23 -11.06 2.50
C LYS A 34 -10.03 -10.17 3.45
N ALA A 35 -10.32 -8.92 3.05
CA ALA A 35 -11.08 -7.98 3.88
C ALA A 35 -12.54 -8.42 4.07
N GLY A 36 -13.15 -9.03 3.05
CA GLY A 36 -14.52 -9.54 3.09
C GLY A 36 -14.66 -10.96 3.63
N ARG A 37 -13.56 -11.65 4.00
CA ARG A 37 -13.58 -13.04 4.47
C ARG A 37 -14.48 -13.24 5.69
N TYR A 38 -14.56 -12.25 6.57
CA TYR A 38 -15.35 -12.29 7.79
C TYR A 38 -16.23 -11.05 7.90
N ARG A 39 -17.40 -11.20 8.55
CA ARG A 39 -18.32 -10.07 8.79
C ARG A 39 -17.73 -9.11 9.82
N THR A 40 -17.47 -7.88 9.39
CA THR A 40 -17.06 -6.79 10.28
C THR A 40 -18.24 -5.86 10.59
N LYS A 41 -18.41 -5.45 11.86
CA LYS A 41 -19.40 -4.41 12.23
C LYS A 41 -19.01 -3.05 11.67
N ALA A 42 -20.00 -2.22 11.34
CA ALA A 42 -19.76 -0.83 10.96
C ALA A 42 -19.10 -0.06 12.12
N LYS A 43 -18.19 0.88 11.78
CA LYS A 43 -17.50 1.68 12.78
C LYS A 43 -18.44 2.71 13.40
N THR A 44 -18.33 2.93 14.71
CA THR A 44 -19.10 3.99 15.39
C THR A 44 -18.51 5.38 15.10
N LYS A 45 -19.32 6.44 15.27
CA LYS A 45 -18.86 7.84 15.11
C LYS A 45 -17.60 8.14 15.94
N ARG A 46 -17.53 7.63 17.18
CA ARG A 46 -16.36 7.76 18.07
C ARG A 46 -15.11 7.09 17.46
N GLN A 47 -15.24 5.87 16.95
CA GLN A 47 -14.12 5.14 16.34
C GLN A 47 -13.62 5.83 15.07
N ILE A 48 -14.53 6.38 14.26
CA ILE A 48 -14.18 7.14 13.06
C ILE A 48 -13.37 8.39 13.46
N LYS A 49 -13.88 9.18 14.43
CA LYS A 49 -13.20 10.38 14.95
C LYS A 49 -11.81 10.07 15.51
N ALA A 50 -11.70 9.04 16.37
CA ALA A 50 -10.41 8.62 16.93
C ALA A 50 -9.41 8.21 15.84
N SER A 51 -9.87 7.49 14.81
CA SER A 51 -9.01 7.12 13.67
C SER A 51 -8.52 8.33 12.88
N ALA A 52 -9.36 9.36 12.71
CA ALA A 52 -9.01 10.58 11.99
C ALA A 52 -7.98 11.41 12.78
N LEU A 53 -8.18 11.59 14.09
CA LEU A 53 -7.23 12.27 14.96
C LEU A 53 -5.87 11.57 14.97
N ARG A 54 -5.85 10.24 15.06
CA ARG A 54 -4.60 9.46 14.97
C ARG A 54 -3.88 9.66 13.63
N ARG A 55 -4.61 9.70 12.50
CA ARG A 55 -4.01 9.97 11.18
C ARG A 55 -3.41 11.37 11.10
N LYS A 56 -4.09 12.37 11.67
CA LYS A 56 -3.60 13.75 11.74
C LYS A 56 -2.31 13.84 12.55
N TYR A 57 -2.32 13.32 13.78
CA TYR A 57 -1.15 13.28 14.66
C TYR A 57 0.05 12.58 14.00
N LEU A 58 -0.17 11.43 13.36
CA LEU A 58 0.91 10.71 12.68
C LEU A 58 1.44 11.43 11.43
N ARG A 59 0.65 12.32 10.81
CA ARG A 59 1.11 13.17 9.72
C ARG A 59 2.02 14.26 10.27
N GLU A 60 1.53 15.02 11.25
CA GLU A 60 2.29 16.09 11.90
C GLU A 60 3.60 15.59 12.50
N LYS A 61 3.59 14.42 13.16
CA LYS A 61 4.80 13.80 13.68
C LYS A 61 5.80 13.46 12.57
N ARG A 62 5.35 12.96 11.41
CA ARG A 62 6.25 12.68 10.28
C ARG A 62 6.83 13.97 9.70
N ASP A 63 6.01 14.99 9.52
CA ASP A 63 6.44 16.29 9.00
C ASP A 63 7.48 16.93 9.93
N TYR A 64 7.28 16.82 11.25
CA TYR A 64 8.26 17.26 12.24
C TYR A 64 9.57 16.47 12.17
N LEU A 65 9.50 15.13 12.12
CA LEU A 65 10.67 14.26 12.03
C LEU A 65 11.48 14.49 10.73
N GLN A 66 10.79 14.81 9.63
CA GLN A 66 11.43 15.19 8.37
C GLN A 66 12.17 16.53 8.51
N LYS A 67 11.53 17.54 9.13
CA LYS A 67 12.14 18.87 9.36
C LYS A 67 13.41 18.81 10.21
N ILE A 68 13.45 17.95 11.22
CA ILE A 68 14.64 17.78 12.08
C ILE A 68 15.68 16.80 11.50
N GLY A 69 15.48 16.30 10.27
CA GLY A 69 16.41 15.41 9.57
C GLY A 69 16.49 13.98 10.10
N GLN A 70 15.62 13.58 11.05
CA GLN A 70 15.58 12.21 11.57
C GLN A 70 14.86 11.23 10.62
N LEU A 71 14.16 11.76 9.61
CA LEU A 71 13.52 10.98 8.57
C LEU A 71 13.98 11.48 7.19
N PRO A 72 14.57 10.61 6.33
CA PRO A 72 14.95 10.98 4.97
C PRO A 72 13.74 11.48 4.16
N GLU A 73 13.95 12.48 3.31
CA GLU A 73 12.88 13.06 2.48
C GLU A 73 12.26 12.04 1.50
N GLU A 74 12.98 10.98 1.16
CA GLU A 74 12.52 9.87 0.31
C GLU A 74 11.27 9.16 0.85
N PHE A 75 11.02 9.26 2.16
CA PHE A 75 9.83 8.66 2.79
C PHE A 75 8.55 9.49 2.59
N SER A 76 8.66 10.75 2.12
CA SER A 76 7.54 11.70 2.08
C SER A 76 6.55 11.47 0.93
N SER A 77 6.93 10.77 -0.14
CA SER A 77 6.10 10.69 -1.36
C SER A 77 6.03 9.32 -2.05
N SER A 78 6.62 8.26 -1.50
CA SER A 78 6.63 6.97 -2.20
C SER A 78 5.28 6.26 -2.13
N GLY A 79 4.58 6.20 -3.26
CA GLY A 79 3.56 5.18 -3.52
C GLY A 79 4.09 3.78 -3.18
N PHE A 80 3.17 2.88 -2.81
CA PHE A 80 3.43 1.49 -2.44
C PHE A 80 4.47 0.81 -3.35
N GLY A 81 5.76 0.87 -3.02
CA GLY A 81 6.82 0.33 -3.88
C GLY A 81 8.24 0.72 -3.50
N ASN A 82 8.50 1.98 -3.11
CA ASN A 82 9.86 2.45 -2.82
C ASN A 82 10.07 2.70 -1.33
N ARG A 83 10.12 1.64 -0.51
CA ARG A 83 10.65 1.76 0.85
C ARG A 83 12.11 1.32 0.83
N PRO A 84 13.09 2.20 1.07
CA PRO A 84 14.46 1.75 1.19
C PRO A 84 14.59 0.76 2.36
N PHE A 85 15.37 -0.31 2.15
CA PHE A 85 15.72 -1.26 3.21
C PHE A 85 16.52 -0.51 4.27
N ILE A 86 15.95 -0.36 5.47
CA ILE A 86 16.70 0.16 6.62
C ILE A 86 17.63 -0.96 7.07
N LYS A 87 18.91 -0.91 6.67
CA LYS A 87 19.95 -1.69 7.37
C LYS A 87 20.04 -1.11 8.79
N LYS A 88 19.50 -1.84 9.78
CA LYS A 88 19.84 -1.59 11.18
C LYS A 88 21.33 -1.91 11.35
N LYS A 89 22.07 -0.94 11.85
CA LYS A 89 23.45 -1.10 12.32
C LYS A 89 23.43 -1.76 13.69
#